data_AF-A0A7L2EA03-F1
#
_entry.id   AF-A0A7L2EA03-F1
#
_cell.length_a   1.000
_cell.length_b   1.000
_cell.length_c   1.000
_cell.angle_alpha   90.00
_cell.angle_beta   90.00
_cell.angle_gamma   90.00
#
_symmetry.space_group_name_H-M   'P 1'
#
loop_
_entity.id
_entity.type
_entity.pdbx_description
1 polymer ?
#
loop_
_entity_poly.entity_id
_entity_poly.type
_entity_poly.pdbx_seq_one_letter_code
_entity_poly.pdbx_strand_id
1 'polypeptide(L)'
;PLSYRYCKNKPYPKSRFCRGVPDPKIRIFDLGRKKAKVDEFPLCGHMVSDEYEQLSSEGKNWILGAILGDGFHIRVRLHPFHVIRINKMLSCAGADR
;
A
#
# COMPACT_ATOMS: atom_id res chain seq x y z
N PRO A 1 -7.36 -8.55 8.85
CA PRO A 1 -7.36 -7.44 7.86
C PRO A 1 -8.74 -6.98 7.36
N LEU A 2 -9.82 -7.74 7.59
CA LEU A 2 -11.19 -7.37 7.15
C LEU A 2 -11.73 -6.06 7.73
N SER A 3 -11.32 -5.70 8.95
CA SER A 3 -11.86 -4.54 9.69
C SER A 3 -11.63 -3.18 9.01
N TYR A 4 -10.66 -3.10 8.08
CA TYR A 4 -10.28 -1.86 7.41
C TYR A 4 -10.45 -1.91 5.88
N ARG A 5 -11.13 -2.93 5.33
CA ARG A 5 -11.33 -3.05 3.87
C ARG A 5 -12.11 -1.89 3.27
N TYR A 6 -13.16 -1.42 3.96
CA TYR A 6 -14.06 -0.41 3.42
C TYR A 6 -13.68 1.01 3.86
N CYS A 7 -13.77 1.96 2.93
CA CYS A 7 -13.56 3.39 3.16
C CYS A 7 -14.73 4.03 3.92
N LYS A 8 -14.79 3.85 5.24
CA LYS A 8 -15.90 4.37 6.09
C LYS A 8 -15.69 5.79 6.63
N ASN A 9 -14.44 6.19 6.84
CA ASN A 9 -14.09 7.43 7.53
C ASN A 9 -13.55 8.48 6.57
N LYS A 10 -13.59 9.75 6.99
CA LYS A 10 -12.89 10.84 6.29
C LYS A 10 -11.37 10.56 6.22
N PRO A 11 -10.68 11.03 5.16
CA PRO A 11 -9.24 10.89 5.05
C PRO A 11 -8.51 11.44 6.28
N TYR A 12 -7.59 10.63 6.80
CA TYR A 12 -6.78 10.92 7.98
C TYR A 12 -5.29 10.76 7.64
N PRO A 13 -4.64 11.79 7.08
CA PRO A 13 -3.24 11.73 6.68
C PRO A 13 -2.28 12.04 7.84
N LYS A 14 -1.02 11.60 7.70
CA LYS A 14 0.09 12.06 8.55
C LYS A 14 0.18 13.59 8.45
N SER A 15 0.16 14.29 9.58
CA SER A 15 0.08 15.75 9.63
C SER A 15 0.60 16.30 10.96
N ARG A 16 0.63 17.64 11.10
CA ARG A 16 0.96 18.29 12.39
C ARG A 16 0.05 17.88 13.55
N PHE A 17 -1.16 17.39 13.25
CA PHE A 17 -2.13 16.89 14.21
C PHE A 17 -2.04 15.37 14.42
N CYS A 18 -1.28 14.66 13.57
CA CYS A 18 -1.15 13.20 13.56
C CYS A 18 0.34 12.80 13.52
N ARG A 19 1.02 12.87 14.68
CA ARG A 19 2.50 12.79 14.76
C ARG A 19 3.06 11.40 15.01
N GLY A 20 2.40 10.58 15.83
CA GLY A 20 2.84 9.22 16.21
C GLY A 20 2.49 8.14 15.20
N VAL A 21 2.48 8.46 13.91
CA VAL A 21 2.04 7.57 12.83
C VAL A 21 3.24 6.76 12.32
N PRO A 22 3.11 5.42 12.18
CA PRO A 22 4.17 4.61 11.61
C PRO A 22 4.40 4.95 10.14
N ASP A 23 5.64 4.83 9.67
CA ASP A 23 5.93 5.01 8.26
C ASP A 23 5.37 3.83 7.43
N PRO A 24 4.93 4.09 6.18
CA PRO A 24 4.37 3.06 5.33
C PRO A 24 5.41 1.98 5.00
N LYS A 25 4.96 0.72 4.97
CA LYS A 25 5.83 -0.43 4.73
C LYS A 25 6.37 -0.47 3.29
N ILE A 26 5.57 -0.02 2.32
CA ILE A 26 6.04 0.23 0.95
C ILE A 26 6.87 1.51 0.92
N ARG A 27 8.14 1.37 0.54
CA ARG A 27 9.08 2.49 0.38
C ARG A 27 9.56 2.67 -1.05
N ILE A 28 9.45 1.62 -1.87
CA ILE A 28 9.91 1.59 -3.25
C ILE A 28 8.68 1.40 -4.14
N PHE A 29 8.35 2.43 -4.93
CA PHE A 29 7.18 2.43 -5.81
C PHE A 29 7.51 2.05 -7.24
N ASP A 30 8.75 2.28 -7.68
CA ASP A 30 9.23 1.86 -8.99
C ASP A 30 10.16 0.65 -8.83
N LEU A 31 9.99 -0.39 -9.66
CA LEU A 31 10.81 -1.60 -9.69
C LEU A 31 11.22 -1.96 -11.13
N GLY A 32 12.30 -2.71 -11.29
CA GLY A 32 12.84 -3.09 -12.59
C GLY A 32 13.67 -1.98 -13.26
N ARG A 33 13.70 -1.95 -14.60
CA ARG A 33 14.55 -1.04 -15.41
C ARG A 33 13.97 0.38 -15.52
N LYS A 34 14.04 1.15 -14.43
CA LYS A 34 13.52 2.54 -14.33
C LYS A 34 14.15 3.54 -15.30
N LYS A 35 15.36 3.24 -15.80
CA LYS A 35 16.14 4.09 -16.73
C LYS A 35 15.99 3.66 -18.19
N ALA A 36 15.21 2.61 -18.49
CA ALA A 36 14.98 2.18 -19.86
C ALA A 36 14.30 3.30 -20.67
N LYS A 37 14.60 3.36 -21.97
CA LYS A 37 13.92 4.29 -22.87
C LYS A 37 12.48 3.83 -23.14
N VAL A 38 11.63 4.77 -23.54
CA VAL A 38 10.21 4.50 -23.83
C VAL A 38 10.05 3.48 -24.96
N ASP A 39 10.97 3.48 -25.92
CA ASP A 39 10.96 2.55 -27.07
C ASP A 39 11.24 1.09 -26.68
N GLU A 40 11.85 0.84 -25.51
CA GLU A 40 12.21 -0.52 -25.07
C GLU A 40 11.02 -1.31 -24.51
N PHE A 41 9.97 -0.62 -24.04
CA PHE A 41 8.79 -1.23 -23.45
C PHE A 41 7.50 -0.75 -24.14
N PRO A 42 7.15 -1.31 -25.30
CA PRO A 42 5.97 -0.88 -26.07
C PRO A 42 4.64 -1.33 -25.43
N LEU A 43 4.66 -2.36 -24.57
CA LEU A 43 3.47 -2.90 -23.91
C LEU A 43 3.27 -2.27 -22.52
N CYS A 44 2.04 -1.86 -22.22
CA CYS A 44 1.67 -1.37 -20.90
C CYS A 44 0.43 -2.11 -20.37
N GLY A 45 0.60 -2.84 -19.26
CA GLY A 45 -0.49 -3.45 -18.51
C GLY A 45 -0.84 -2.64 -17.26
N HIS A 46 -2.14 -2.54 -16.95
CA HIS A 46 -2.61 -1.90 -15.73
C HIS A 46 -3.41 -2.87 -14.88
N MET A 47 -3.05 -2.97 -13.60
CA MET A 47 -3.86 -3.63 -12.59
C MET A 47 -4.75 -2.57 -11.96
N VAL A 48 -6.07 -2.75 -12.10
CA VAL A 48 -7.09 -1.81 -11.62
C VAL A 48 -7.98 -2.55 -10.62
N SER A 49 -8.33 -1.87 -9.53
CA SER A 49 -9.32 -2.39 -8.58
C SER A 49 -10.72 -2.25 -9.16
N ASP A 50 -11.52 -3.31 -9.06
CA ASP A 50 -12.94 -3.29 -9.46
C ASP A 50 -13.87 -2.84 -8.32
N GLU A 51 -13.33 -2.72 -7.10
CA GLU A 51 -14.05 -2.27 -5.92
C GLU A 51 -13.43 -1.01 -5.30
N TYR A 52 -14.28 -0.19 -4.66
CA TYR A 52 -13.85 0.95 -3.86
C TYR A 52 -13.48 0.50 -2.43
N GLU A 53 -12.19 0.21 -2.23
CA GLU A 53 -11.66 -0.31 -0.98
C GLU A 53 -10.33 0.32 -0.55
N GLN A 54 -9.94 0.08 0.70
CA GLN A 54 -8.63 0.47 1.24
C GLN A 54 -7.63 -0.66 1.06
N LEU A 55 -6.57 -0.38 0.30
CA LEU A 55 -5.45 -1.30 0.13
C LEU A 55 -4.39 -1.04 1.22
N SER A 56 -4.04 -2.11 1.95
CA SER A 56 -3.01 -2.04 2.98
C SER A 56 -1.63 -1.82 2.36
N SER A 57 -0.79 -1.01 3.02
CA SER A 57 0.63 -0.86 2.65
C SER A 57 1.44 -2.15 2.76
N GLU A 58 0.90 -3.17 3.42
CA GLU A 58 1.51 -4.50 3.54
C GLU A 58 1.14 -5.46 2.41
N GLY A 59 0.17 -5.09 1.57
CA GLY A 59 -0.23 -5.86 0.39
C GLY A 59 0.95 -5.97 -0.58
N LYS A 60 1.72 -7.07 -0.48
CA LYS A 60 2.92 -7.28 -1.28
C LYS A 60 2.51 -7.63 -2.72
N ASN A 61 2.71 -6.72 -3.67
CA ASN A 61 2.67 -7.04 -5.10
C ASN A 61 4.05 -7.59 -5.57
N TRP A 62 4.42 -8.78 -5.09
CA TRP A 62 5.70 -9.44 -5.42
C TRP A 62 5.63 -10.33 -6.67
N ILE A 63 4.43 -10.61 -7.17
CA ILE A 63 4.21 -11.68 -8.16
C ILE A 63 4.90 -11.40 -9.50
N LEU A 64 4.99 -10.15 -9.95
CA LEU A 64 5.60 -9.86 -11.26
C LEU A 64 7.13 -9.93 -11.26
N GLY A 65 7.79 -9.54 -10.16
CA GLY A 65 9.25 -9.43 -10.14
C GLY A 65 9.98 -10.77 -10.23
N ALA A 66 9.38 -11.84 -9.71
CA ALA A 66 9.96 -13.18 -9.75
C ALA A 66 9.78 -13.88 -11.10
N ILE A 67 8.80 -13.47 -11.90
CA ILE A 67 8.43 -14.15 -13.16
C ILE A 67 9.08 -13.48 -14.38
N LEU A 68 9.25 -12.15 -14.36
CA LEU A 68 9.60 -11.37 -15.55
C LEU A 68 11.10 -11.04 -15.70
N GLY A 69 11.96 -11.50 -14.79
CA GLY A 69 13.41 -11.27 -14.85
C GLY A 69 13.76 -9.77 -14.95
N ASP A 70 14.67 -9.39 -15.85
CA ASP A 70 15.07 -7.97 -16.02
C ASP A 70 14.28 -7.24 -17.13
N GLY A 71 13.28 -7.88 -17.72
CA GLY A 71 12.54 -7.38 -18.88
C GLY A 71 11.35 -6.47 -18.56
N PHE A 72 11.29 -5.86 -17.36
CA PHE A 72 10.11 -5.09 -16.95
C PHE A 72 10.43 -3.75 -16.28
N HIS A 73 9.44 -2.86 -16.33
CA HIS A 73 9.36 -1.67 -15.48
C HIS A 73 7.97 -1.61 -14.84
N ILE A 74 7.93 -1.64 -13.50
CA ILE A 74 6.68 -1.61 -12.73
C ILE A 74 6.66 -0.35 -11.87
N ARG A 75 5.52 0.33 -11.89
CA ARG A 75 5.22 1.47 -11.03
C ARG A 75 3.95 1.22 -10.24
N VAL A 76 4.07 1.27 -8.92
CA VAL A 76 2.94 1.33 -8.00
C VAL A 76 2.39 2.76 -8.01
N ARG A 77 1.18 2.93 -8.55
CA ARG A 77 0.53 4.24 -8.67
C ARG A 77 -0.11 4.71 -7.35
N LEU A 78 -0.54 3.77 -6.50
CA LEU A 78 -1.20 4.08 -5.24
C LEU A 78 -0.19 4.33 -4.12
N HIS A 79 -0.36 5.45 -3.40
CA HIS A 79 0.46 5.80 -2.23
C HIS A 79 -0.40 5.77 -0.95
N PRO A 80 -0.01 5.02 0.08
CA PRO A 80 -0.80 4.88 1.30
C PRO A 80 -0.63 6.12 2.20
N PHE A 81 -1.51 7.11 2.03
CA PHE A 81 -1.53 8.31 2.87
C PHE A 81 -2.48 8.21 4.06
N HIS A 82 -3.53 7.40 3.93
CA HIS A 82 -4.53 7.25 4.98
C HIS A 82 -4.00 6.38 6.12
N VAL A 83 -4.02 6.93 7.33
CA VAL A 83 -3.58 6.25 8.54
C VAL A 83 -4.77 5.58 9.22
N ILE A 84 -4.65 4.27 9.40
CA ILE A 84 -5.62 3.47 10.13
C ILE A 84 -5.43 3.68 11.64
N ARG A 85 -6.53 3.83 12.37
CA ARG A 85 -6.53 3.93 13.84
C ARG A 85 -6.99 2.62 14.45
N ILE A 86 -6.36 2.23 15.55
CA ILE A 86 -6.78 1.11 16.40
C ILE A 86 -6.87 1.59 17.84
N ASN A 87 -8.00 1.30 18.49
CA ASN A 87 -8.12 1.48 19.93
C ASN A 87 -7.69 0.17 20.60
N LYS A 88 -6.49 0.15 21.20
CA LYS A 88 -5.91 -1.08 21.76
C LYS A 88 -6.56 -1.39 23.10
N MET A 89 -7.28 -2.51 23.16
CA MET A 89 -7.74 -3.09 24.42
C MET A 89 -6.66 -3.99 25.02
N LEU A 90 -6.67 -4.13 26.35
CA LEU A 90 -5.84 -5.12 27.03
C LEU A 90 -6.44 -6.50 26.77
N SER A 91 -5.59 -7.46 26.41
CA SER A 91 -6.00 -8.85 26.15
C SER A 91 -5.66 -9.79 27.30
N CYS A 92 -5.23 -9.23 28.45
CA CYS A 92 -4.83 -10.00 29.63
C CYS A 92 -6.03 -10.31 30.53
N ALA A 93 -5.92 -11.36 31.35
CA ALA A 93 -6.94 -11.70 32.36
C ALA A 93 -7.17 -10.51 33.32
N GLY A 94 -8.44 -10.20 33.61
CA GLY A 94 -8.82 -9.05 34.44
C GLY A 94 -8.88 -7.70 33.70
N ALA A 95 -9.00 -7.70 32.37
CA ALA A 95 -9.12 -6.50 31.54
C ALA A 95 -10.53 -5.86 31.51
N ASP A 96 -11.34 -6.06 32.56
CA ASP A 96 -12.54 -5.23 32.75
C ASP A 96 -12.10 -3.80 33.07
N ARG A 97 -12.79 -2.83 32.44
CA ARG A 97 -12.38 -1.44 32.39
C ARG A 97 -13.45 -0.52 32.96
#